data_AF-A0AAW4BIW0-F1
#
_entry.id   AF-A0AAW4BIW0-F1
#
_cell.length_a   1.000
_cell.length_b   1.000
_cell.length_c   1.000
_cell.angle_alpha   90.00
_cell.angle_beta   90.00
_cell.angle_gamma   90.00
#
_symmetry.space_group_name_H-M   'P 1'
#
loop_
_entity.id
_entity.type
_entity.pdbx_description
1 polymer ?
#
loop_
_entity_poly.entity_id
_entity_poly.type
_entity_poly.pdbx_seq_one_letter_code
_entity_poly.pdbx_strand_id
1 'polypeptide(L)'
;DAKLNFIEREMLSSLREKMKTDSSMQATEHPYLPYLSRAFRDDLKFLSSRPKYLLSEIESFLSFYGFAYTAQLSLSLTDWRSGEGPVAKPLYFIMDHERASNERTHIKNHGYKLFNESATRLFPMLTMLELLQPGFGDKNAVKAPLWAISKGIQESRYEHLKSELENFARAFKRQRDLDTSFDESESAIDWLGNIMQLAMAQFSFGERFNINKKYVSEVEKYLASPFIQSRGRSGRVLVLNQDYIILLTNLVVGEKDKLRFHELITAFKQRGIFVDKQTEQELIKFYERIGNVERMSDSGDAVYVRKTI
;
A
#
# COMPACT_ATOMS: atom_id res chain seq x y z
N ASP A 1 -14.42 25.50 15.01
CA ASP A 1 -15.86 25.19 14.89
C ASP A 1 -16.53 25.98 13.79
N ALA A 2 -17.08 25.29 12.79
CA ALA A 2 -17.89 25.94 11.77
C ALA A 2 -19.18 26.46 12.42
N LYS A 3 -19.50 27.75 12.22
CA LYS A 3 -20.79 28.32 12.66
C LYS A 3 -21.91 27.76 11.77
N LEU A 4 -22.48 26.63 12.19
CA LEU A 4 -23.65 26.04 11.54
C LEU A 4 -24.88 26.95 11.74
N ASN A 5 -25.68 27.09 10.69
CA ASN A 5 -26.97 27.79 10.74
C ASN A 5 -28.03 26.94 11.46
N PHE A 6 -29.22 27.52 11.70
CA PHE A 6 -30.29 26.86 12.45
C PHE A 6 -30.71 25.52 11.83
N ILE A 7 -30.91 25.47 10.51
CA ILE A 7 -31.35 24.26 9.80
C ILE A 7 -30.27 23.19 9.86
N GLU A 8 -29.01 23.56 9.64
CA GLU A 8 -27.87 22.65 9.72
C GLU A 8 -27.72 22.06 11.13
N ARG A 9 -27.93 22.86 12.18
CA ARG A 9 -27.91 22.37 13.56
C ARG A 9 -29.02 21.36 13.81
N GLU A 10 -30.22 21.64 13.32
CA GLU A 10 -31.38 20.79 13.58
C GLU A 10 -31.38 19.49 12.78
N MET A 11 -30.81 19.54 11.59
CA MET A 11 -30.52 18.35 10.79
C MET A 11 -29.42 17.50 11.46
N LEU A 12 -28.35 18.14 11.95
CA LEU A 12 -27.24 17.45 12.61
C LEU A 12 -27.62 16.88 13.98
N SER A 13 -28.51 17.55 14.73
CA SER A 13 -29.08 17.05 15.98
C SER A 13 -29.94 15.81 15.73
N SER A 14 -30.86 15.88 14.77
CA SER A 14 -31.72 14.76 14.36
C SER A 14 -30.89 13.56 13.88
N LEU A 15 -29.83 13.80 13.10
CA LEU A 15 -28.91 12.74 12.66
C LEU A 15 -28.18 12.11 13.85
N ARG A 16 -27.64 12.92 14.76
CA ARG A 16 -26.94 12.43 15.96
C ARG A 16 -27.84 11.62 16.88
N GLU A 17 -29.11 12.00 17.02
CA GLU A 17 -30.09 11.27 17.82
C GLU A 17 -30.42 9.88 17.22
N LYS A 18 -30.34 9.75 15.89
CA LYS A 18 -30.53 8.47 15.19
C LYS A 18 -29.24 7.64 15.07
N MET A 19 -28.08 8.23 15.32
CA MET A 19 -26.80 7.51 15.35
C MET A 19 -26.63 6.82 16.70
N LYS A 20 -26.22 5.55 16.68
CA LYS A 20 -25.82 4.85 17.91
C LYS A 20 -24.54 5.48 18.45
N THR A 21 -24.42 5.59 19.77
CA THR A 21 -23.15 5.94 20.43
C THR A 21 -22.11 4.91 19.99
N ASP A 22 -21.10 5.38 19.27
CA ASP A 22 -20.19 4.50 18.56
C ASP A 22 -19.18 3.85 19.52
N SER A 23 -19.52 2.69 20.07
CA SER A 23 -18.58 1.83 20.78
C SER A 23 -17.70 1.01 19.82
N SER A 24 -17.82 1.20 18.49
CA SER A 24 -17.05 0.47 17.47
C SER A 24 -15.71 1.14 17.10
N MET A 25 -15.33 2.21 17.81
CA MET A 25 -14.10 2.96 17.51
C MET A 25 -12.77 2.23 17.83
N GLN A 26 -12.81 1.00 18.36
CA GLN A 26 -11.59 0.21 18.52
C GLN A 26 -11.27 -0.53 17.23
N ALA A 27 -10.16 -0.14 16.60
CA ALA A 27 -9.63 -0.83 15.44
C ALA A 27 -9.35 -2.30 15.80
N THR A 28 -10.03 -3.21 15.10
CA THR A 28 -9.89 -4.66 15.29
C THR A 28 -8.72 -5.24 14.49
N GLU A 29 -7.93 -4.41 13.81
CA GLU A 29 -6.81 -4.86 12.97
C GLU A 29 -5.63 -3.89 13.07
N HIS A 30 -4.43 -4.43 13.24
CA HIS A 30 -3.19 -3.66 13.13
C HIS A 30 -2.81 -3.46 11.65
N PRO A 31 -2.37 -2.25 11.25
CA PRO A 31 -2.03 -1.98 9.86
C PRO A 31 -0.81 -2.81 9.43
N TYR A 32 -0.93 -3.49 8.29
CA TYR A 32 0.20 -4.23 7.72
C TYR A 32 1.32 -3.28 7.26
N LEU A 33 0.97 -2.07 6.80
CA LEU A 33 1.90 -1.02 6.37
C LEU A 33 1.79 0.22 7.28
N PRO A 34 2.38 0.22 8.50
CA PRO A 34 2.23 1.31 9.45
C PRO A 34 2.63 2.69 8.91
N TYR A 35 3.69 2.76 8.09
CA TYR A 35 4.17 4.02 7.50
C TYR A 35 3.13 4.64 6.56
N LEU A 36 2.47 3.80 5.74
CA LEU A 36 1.50 4.27 4.75
C LEU A 36 0.17 4.60 5.41
N SER A 37 -0.23 3.83 6.43
CA SER A 37 -1.39 4.16 7.27
C SER A 37 -1.20 5.48 8.02
N ARG A 38 0.03 5.81 8.46
CA ARG A 38 0.33 7.11 9.04
C ARG A 38 0.22 8.22 7.99
N ALA A 39 0.83 8.05 6.82
CA ALA A 39 0.72 9.02 5.72
C ALA A 39 -0.74 9.27 5.32
N PHE A 40 -1.56 8.21 5.19
CA PHE A 40 -2.99 8.34 4.91
C PHE A 40 -3.71 9.18 5.94
N ARG A 41 -3.45 8.95 7.24
CA ARG A 41 -4.09 9.70 8.32
C ARG A 41 -3.70 11.16 8.32
N ASP A 42 -2.42 11.46 8.10
CA ASP A 42 -1.90 12.82 8.06
C ASP A 42 -2.49 13.59 6.86
N ASP A 43 -2.54 12.93 5.70
CA ASP A 43 -3.08 13.51 4.46
C ASP A 43 -4.60 13.68 4.52
N LEU A 44 -5.33 12.71 5.09
CA LEU A 44 -6.77 12.83 5.32
C LEU A 44 -7.06 13.96 6.30
N LYS A 45 -6.24 14.14 7.35
CA LYS A 45 -6.37 15.26 8.28
C LYS A 45 -6.18 16.59 7.55
N PHE A 46 -5.17 16.70 6.68
CA PHE A 46 -4.93 17.87 5.85
C PHE A 46 -6.08 18.18 4.88
N LEU A 47 -6.66 17.15 4.25
CA LEU A 47 -7.84 17.32 3.40
C LEU A 47 -9.07 17.75 4.22
N SER A 48 -9.27 17.15 5.39
CA SER A 48 -10.44 17.40 6.24
C SER A 48 -10.54 18.85 6.73
N SER A 49 -9.41 19.54 6.86
CA SER A 49 -9.39 20.97 7.21
C SER A 49 -9.78 21.88 6.03
N ARG A 50 -9.98 21.33 4.83
CA ARG A 50 -10.28 22.05 3.58
C ARG A 50 -11.51 21.44 2.88
N PRO A 51 -12.75 21.70 3.35
CA PRO A 51 -13.94 20.99 2.90
C PRO A 51 -14.19 21.01 1.39
N LYS A 52 -13.97 22.15 0.72
CA LYS A 52 -14.15 22.26 -0.74
C LYS A 52 -13.16 21.37 -1.50
N TYR A 53 -11.91 21.35 -1.05
CA TYR A 53 -10.85 20.55 -1.67
C TYR A 53 -11.03 19.05 -1.37
N LEU A 54 -11.44 18.71 -0.15
CA LEU A 54 -11.84 17.34 0.20
C LEU A 54 -12.93 16.84 -0.75
N LEU A 55 -14.00 17.61 -0.95
CA LEU A 55 -15.11 17.20 -1.80
C LEU A 55 -14.70 16.99 -3.27
N SER A 56 -13.76 17.79 -3.78
CA SER A 56 -13.27 17.63 -5.15
C SER A 56 -12.29 16.47 -5.31
N GLU A 57 -11.50 16.16 -4.29
CA GLU A 57 -10.39 15.20 -4.40
C GLU A 57 -10.61 13.87 -3.67
N ILE A 58 -11.69 13.68 -2.91
CA ILE A 58 -11.87 12.48 -2.08
C ILE A 58 -11.81 11.18 -2.91
N GLU A 59 -12.36 11.18 -4.12
CA GLU A 59 -12.31 10.02 -5.02
C GLU A 59 -10.88 9.70 -5.46
N SER A 60 -10.15 10.71 -5.97
CA SER A 60 -8.73 10.59 -6.34
C SER A 60 -7.88 10.18 -5.14
N PHE A 61 -8.12 10.76 -3.97
CA PHE A 61 -7.41 10.43 -2.73
C PHE A 61 -7.60 8.95 -2.34
N LEU A 62 -8.85 8.47 -2.33
CA LEU A 62 -9.16 7.07 -1.99
C LEU A 62 -8.65 6.11 -3.06
N SER A 63 -8.79 6.46 -4.34
CA SER A 63 -8.24 5.70 -5.46
C SER A 63 -6.72 5.54 -5.34
N PHE A 64 -6.00 6.64 -5.08
CA PHE A 64 -4.55 6.62 -4.86
C PHE A 64 -4.17 5.72 -3.69
N TYR A 65 -4.75 5.92 -2.51
CA TYR A 65 -4.37 5.16 -1.34
C TYR A 65 -4.80 3.68 -1.41
N GLY A 66 -5.93 3.38 -2.05
CA GLY A 66 -6.35 2.01 -2.32
C GLY A 66 -5.33 1.26 -3.19
N PHE A 67 -4.87 1.90 -4.27
CA PHE A 67 -3.81 1.36 -5.10
C PHE A 67 -2.47 1.27 -4.37
N ALA A 68 -2.00 2.38 -3.78
CA ALA A 68 -0.70 2.46 -3.14
C ALA A 68 -0.56 1.44 -2.00
N TYR A 69 -1.60 1.29 -1.18
CA TYR A 69 -1.61 0.29 -0.11
C TYR A 69 -1.57 -1.13 -0.66
N THR A 70 -2.37 -1.43 -1.68
CA THR A 70 -2.41 -2.77 -2.29
C THR A 70 -1.09 -3.14 -2.94
N ALA A 71 -0.49 -2.21 -3.70
CA ALA A 71 0.79 -2.43 -4.37
C ALA A 71 1.95 -2.55 -3.38
N GLN A 72 2.02 -1.68 -2.37
CA GLN A 72 3.07 -1.78 -1.36
C GLN A 72 2.91 -3.01 -0.47
N LEU A 73 1.67 -3.45 -0.22
CA LEU A 73 1.39 -4.70 0.50
C LEU A 73 1.88 -5.90 -0.29
N SER A 74 1.54 -5.99 -1.58
CA SER A 74 1.95 -7.11 -2.44
C SER A 74 3.47 -7.25 -2.50
N LEU A 75 4.19 -6.13 -2.53
CA LEU A 75 5.65 -6.09 -2.48
C LEU A 75 6.19 -6.52 -1.10
N SER A 76 5.55 -6.11 -0.01
CA SER A 76 6.03 -6.29 1.36
C SER A 76 5.73 -7.68 1.95
N LEU A 77 4.76 -8.40 1.39
CA LEU A 77 4.30 -9.68 1.92
C LEU A 77 5.39 -10.75 2.06
N THR A 78 6.49 -10.68 1.33
CA THR A 78 7.59 -11.67 1.41
C THR A 78 8.60 -11.41 2.54
N ASP A 79 8.62 -10.21 3.10
CA ASP A 79 9.70 -9.75 4.00
C ASP A 79 9.31 -9.86 5.48
N TRP A 80 8.39 -10.78 5.79
CA TRP A 80 7.85 -10.94 7.15
C TRP A 80 8.83 -11.53 8.16
N ARG A 81 9.85 -12.26 7.69
CA ARG A 81 10.83 -12.95 8.56
C ARG A 81 11.64 -12.01 9.45
N SER A 82 11.78 -10.74 9.08
CA SER A 82 12.50 -9.75 9.90
C SER A 82 11.80 -9.46 11.23
N GLY A 83 10.49 -9.72 11.33
CA GLY A 83 9.69 -9.33 12.49
C GLY A 83 9.39 -7.83 12.55
N GLU A 84 9.84 -7.05 11.56
CA GLU A 84 9.75 -5.60 11.54
C GLU A 84 8.65 -5.09 10.61
N GLY A 85 8.07 -3.94 10.97
CA GLY A 85 7.11 -3.26 10.13
C GLY A 85 7.72 -2.88 8.77
N PRO A 86 7.06 -3.14 7.63
CA PRO A 86 7.61 -2.83 6.32
C PRO A 86 7.89 -1.35 6.13
N VAL A 87 8.84 -1.05 5.26
CA VAL A 87 9.11 0.29 4.71
C VAL A 87 8.72 0.35 3.24
N ALA A 88 8.61 1.56 2.68
CA ALA A 88 8.25 1.72 1.29
C ALA A 88 9.25 1.03 0.34
N LYS A 89 8.72 0.20 -0.55
CA LYS A 89 9.48 -0.54 -1.55
C LYS A 89 9.45 0.17 -2.90
N PRO A 90 10.56 0.14 -3.66
CA PRO A 90 10.62 0.78 -4.98
C PRO A 90 9.54 0.27 -5.93
N LEU A 91 8.67 1.18 -6.36
CA LEU A 91 7.69 0.96 -7.40
C LEU A 91 7.65 2.21 -8.29
N TYR A 92 8.08 2.05 -9.54
CA TYR A 92 8.42 3.18 -10.41
C TYR A 92 7.25 3.60 -11.30
N PHE A 93 7.01 4.91 -11.31
CA PHE A 93 5.99 5.61 -12.10
C PHE A 93 6.67 6.57 -13.08
N ILE A 94 5.98 6.85 -14.18
CA ILE A 94 6.28 7.96 -15.10
C ILE A 94 5.06 8.88 -15.20
N MET A 95 5.22 10.10 -15.72
CA MET A 95 4.07 10.91 -16.09
C MET A 95 3.38 10.32 -17.33
N ASP A 96 2.06 10.50 -17.42
CA ASP A 96 1.19 10.01 -18.51
C ASP A 96 1.61 10.40 -19.94
N HIS A 97 2.35 11.49 -20.11
CA HIS A 97 2.85 11.96 -21.41
C HIS A 97 4.30 11.54 -21.70
N GLU A 98 5.00 10.92 -20.74
CA GLU A 98 6.37 10.47 -20.93
C GLU A 98 6.48 9.27 -21.87
N ARG A 99 7.60 9.20 -22.60
CA ARG A 99 7.96 8.00 -23.36
C ARG A 99 8.47 6.91 -22.40
N ALA A 100 7.83 5.75 -22.46
CA ALA A 100 8.27 4.53 -21.77
C ALA A 100 9.37 3.80 -22.58
N SER A 101 10.54 4.44 -22.74
CA SER A 101 11.67 3.82 -23.45
C SER A 101 12.09 2.49 -22.80
N ASN A 102 12.44 1.49 -23.63
CA ASN A 102 12.94 0.19 -23.17
C ASN A 102 14.27 0.29 -22.41
N GLU A 103 14.99 1.39 -22.55
CA GLU A 103 16.25 1.67 -21.85
C GLU A 103 16.03 2.08 -20.39
N ARG A 104 14.80 2.45 -20.01
CA ARG A 104 14.45 2.82 -18.63
C ARG A 104 14.23 1.55 -17.79
N THR A 105 15.33 0.92 -17.40
CA THR A 105 15.35 -0.38 -16.71
C THR A 105 14.54 -0.39 -15.40
N HIS A 106 14.54 0.71 -14.63
CA HIS A 106 13.71 0.84 -13.43
C HIS A 106 12.21 0.76 -13.73
N ILE A 107 11.74 1.45 -14.78
CA ILE A 107 10.33 1.41 -15.19
C ILE A 107 9.94 0.00 -15.65
N LYS A 108 10.83 -0.67 -16.38
CA LYS A 108 10.59 -2.02 -16.91
C LYS A 108 10.58 -3.09 -15.82
N ASN A 109 11.56 -3.06 -14.92
CA ASN A 109 11.79 -4.15 -13.95
C ASN A 109 11.14 -3.89 -12.59
N HIS A 110 10.93 -2.62 -12.22
CA HIS A 110 10.41 -2.21 -10.92
C HIS A 110 9.15 -1.33 -11.05
N GLY A 111 8.46 -1.38 -12.20
CA GLY A 111 7.16 -0.72 -12.41
C GLY A 111 6.02 -1.74 -12.44
N TYR A 112 5.17 -1.67 -13.47
CA TYR A 112 3.97 -2.50 -13.61
C TYR A 112 4.25 -4.01 -13.52
N LYS A 113 5.34 -4.48 -14.15
CA LYS A 113 5.72 -5.90 -14.16
C LYS A 113 5.90 -6.44 -12.73
N LEU A 114 6.66 -5.71 -11.91
CA LEU A 114 6.90 -6.08 -10.51
C LEU A 114 5.60 -6.06 -9.69
N PHE A 115 4.75 -5.05 -9.88
CA PHE A 115 3.44 -5.02 -9.25
C PHE A 115 2.59 -6.24 -9.64
N ASN A 116 2.47 -6.53 -10.94
CA ASN A 116 1.67 -7.65 -11.43
C ASN A 116 2.15 -9.00 -10.89
N GLU A 117 3.46 -9.23 -10.87
CA GLU A 117 4.06 -10.45 -10.30
C GLU A 117 3.83 -10.54 -8.79
N SER A 118 4.03 -9.44 -8.05
CA SER A 118 3.84 -9.43 -6.60
C SER A 118 2.38 -9.56 -6.18
N ALA A 119 1.43 -9.03 -6.96
CA ALA A 119 0.00 -9.11 -6.69
C ALA A 119 -0.50 -10.56 -6.59
N THR A 120 0.16 -11.51 -7.27
CA THR A 120 -0.14 -12.95 -7.19
C THR A 120 0.01 -13.55 -5.78
N ARG A 121 0.72 -12.85 -4.89
CA ARG A 121 0.97 -13.28 -3.50
C ARG A 121 -0.11 -12.81 -2.53
N LEU A 122 -0.89 -11.78 -2.90
CA LEU A 122 -1.90 -11.16 -2.03
C LEU A 122 -2.88 -12.21 -1.52
N PHE A 123 -3.63 -12.84 -2.42
CA PHE A 123 -4.69 -13.77 -2.02
C PHE A 123 -4.16 -15.01 -1.28
N PRO A 124 -3.12 -15.72 -1.77
CA PRO A 124 -2.56 -16.87 -1.07
C PRO A 124 -2.08 -16.57 0.35
N MET A 125 -1.28 -15.50 0.51
CA MET A 125 -0.65 -15.20 1.79
C MET A 125 -1.63 -14.59 2.78
N LEU A 126 -2.53 -13.69 2.34
CA LEU A 126 -3.52 -13.09 3.23
C LEU A 126 -4.56 -14.13 3.70
N THR A 127 -4.97 -15.06 2.84
CA THR A 127 -5.86 -16.16 3.25
C THR A 127 -5.20 -17.06 4.29
N MET A 128 -3.92 -17.37 4.13
CA MET A 128 -3.19 -18.13 5.15
C MET A 128 -3.02 -17.33 6.45
N LEU A 129 -2.76 -16.02 6.34
CA LEU A 129 -2.64 -15.15 7.50
C LEU A 129 -3.92 -15.10 8.34
N GLU A 130 -5.10 -15.18 7.72
CA GLU A 130 -6.36 -15.30 8.45
C GLU A 130 -6.43 -16.58 9.30
N LEU A 131 -5.89 -17.71 8.81
CA LEU A 131 -5.84 -18.97 9.56
C LEU A 131 -4.80 -18.96 10.70
N LEU A 132 -3.79 -18.10 10.59
CA LEU A 132 -2.67 -18.00 11.53
C LEU A 132 -2.88 -16.91 12.59
N GLN A 133 -4.03 -16.25 12.62
CA GLN A 133 -4.29 -15.21 13.61
C GLN A 133 -4.21 -15.79 15.04
N PRO A 134 -3.48 -15.14 15.97
CA PRO A 134 -3.37 -15.62 17.35
C PRO A 134 -4.72 -15.78 18.08
N GLY A 135 -5.72 -14.98 17.70
CA GLY A 135 -7.10 -15.08 18.19
C GLY A 135 -8.06 -15.70 17.19
N PHE A 136 -7.61 -16.65 16.37
CA PHE A 136 -8.47 -17.31 15.38
C PHE A 136 -9.77 -17.83 16.03
N GLY A 137 -10.92 -17.40 15.50
CA GLY A 137 -12.24 -17.76 16.03
C GLY A 137 -12.82 -16.80 17.08
N ASP A 138 -12.01 -15.90 17.63
CA ASP A 138 -12.48 -14.81 18.50
C ASP A 138 -12.79 -13.56 17.67
N LYS A 139 -14.04 -13.12 17.70
CA LYS A 139 -14.52 -11.93 16.97
C LYS A 139 -13.97 -10.62 17.54
N ASN A 140 -13.47 -10.63 18.78
CA ASN A 140 -12.92 -9.46 19.45
C ASN A 140 -11.39 -9.41 19.37
N ALA A 141 -10.75 -10.46 18.85
CA ALA A 141 -9.30 -10.48 18.72
C ALA A 141 -8.83 -9.45 17.69
N VAL A 142 -7.81 -8.68 18.07
CA VAL A 142 -7.17 -7.74 17.17
C VAL A 142 -6.28 -8.52 16.21
N LYS A 143 -6.55 -8.41 14.90
CA LYS A 143 -5.72 -9.08 13.90
C LYS A 143 -4.34 -8.47 13.82
N ALA A 144 -3.35 -9.34 13.69
CA ALA A 144 -1.95 -8.99 13.58
C ALA A 144 -1.43 -9.25 12.14
N PRO A 145 -0.58 -8.36 11.62
CA PRO A 145 0.11 -8.61 10.36
C PRO A 145 1.16 -9.72 10.51
N LEU A 146 1.50 -10.38 9.41
CA LEU A 146 2.41 -11.54 9.40
C LEU A 146 3.78 -11.24 10.00
N TRP A 147 4.32 -10.04 9.79
CA TRP A 147 5.60 -9.64 10.40
C TRP A 147 5.51 -9.50 11.93
N ALA A 148 4.36 -9.11 12.48
CA ALA A 148 4.16 -9.05 13.93
C ALA A 148 4.01 -10.45 14.53
N ILE A 149 3.30 -11.35 13.82
CA ILE A 149 3.22 -12.78 14.20
C ILE A 149 4.61 -13.42 14.18
N SER A 150 5.39 -13.15 13.12
CA SER A 150 6.78 -13.58 12.97
C SER A 150 7.64 -13.16 14.17
N LYS A 151 7.57 -11.88 14.56
CA LYS A 151 8.24 -11.36 15.75
C LYS A 151 7.79 -12.09 17.03
N GLY A 152 6.48 -12.26 17.21
CA GLY A 152 5.92 -12.98 18.35
C GLY A 152 6.42 -14.44 18.43
N ILE A 153 6.57 -15.12 17.29
CA ILE A 153 7.13 -16.47 17.22
C ILE A 153 8.61 -16.47 17.64
N GLN A 154 9.40 -15.53 17.14
CA GLN A 154 10.83 -15.41 17.45
C GLN A 154 11.10 -15.08 18.92
N GLU A 155 10.23 -14.26 19.53
CA GLU A 155 10.35 -13.85 20.93
C GLU A 155 9.65 -14.81 21.91
N SER A 156 8.91 -15.79 21.40
CA SER A 156 8.14 -16.73 22.21
C SER A 156 9.05 -17.65 23.03
N ARG A 157 8.64 -17.88 24.27
CA ARG A 157 9.24 -18.89 25.17
C ARG A 157 8.39 -20.16 25.26
N TYR A 158 7.36 -20.27 24.43
CA TYR A 158 6.46 -21.42 24.46
C TYR A 158 7.12 -22.63 23.77
N GLU A 159 7.46 -23.64 24.57
CA GLU A 159 8.25 -24.80 24.14
C GLU A 159 7.58 -25.62 23.02
N HIS A 160 6.25 -25.63 22.94
CA HIS A 160 5.51 -26.41 21.95
C HIS A 160 5.21 -25.65 20.65
N LEU A 161 5.59 -24.38 20.54
CA LEU A 161 5.27 -23.55 19.37
C LEU A 161 5.76 -24.16 18.06
N LYS A 162 6.99 -24.69 18.05
CA LYS A 162 7.55 -25.38 16.89
C LYS A 162 6.69 -26.58 16.49
N SER A 163 6.36 -27.44 17.45
CA SER A 163 5.57 -28.65 17.19
C SER A 163 4.15 -28.33 16.72
N GLU A 164 3.54 -27.25 17.20
CA GLU A 164 2.21 -26.83 16.75
C GLU A 164 2.23 -26.33 15.30
N LEU A 165 3.20 -25.49 14.93
CA LEU A 165 3.37 -25.01 13.55
C LEU A 165 3.73 -26.16 12.60
N GLU A 166 4.58 -27.08 13.03
CA GLU A 166 4.89 -28.30 12.29
C GLU A 166 3.65 -29.15 12.03
N ASN A 167 2.89 -29.44 13.09
CA ASN A 167 1.67 -30.25 12.99
C ASN A 167 0.65 -29.58 12.06
N PHE A 168 0.48 -28.26 12.16
CA PHE A 168 -0.35 -27.50 11.24
C PHE A 168 0.12 -27.63 9.80
N ALA A 169 1.42 -27.42 9.52
CA ALA A 169 1.97 -27.51 8.17
C ALA A 169 1.77 -28.91 7.56
N ARG A 170 2.06 -29.97 8.32
CA ARG A 170 1.90 -31.37 7.88
C ARG A 170 0.43 -31.71 7.64
N ALA A 171 -0.48 -31.29 8.53
CA ALA A 171 -1.91 -31.48 8.37
C ALA A 171 -2.45 -30.74 7.14
N PHE A 172 -2.06 -29.48 6.95
CA PHE A 172 -2.46 -28.66 5.81
C PHE A 172 -1.99 -29.28 4.49
N LYS A 173 -0.71 -29.70 4.41
CA LYS A 173 -0.15 -30.40 3.25
C LYS A 173 -0.95 -31.66 2.92
N ARG A 174 -1.21 -32.51 3.91
CA ARG A 174 -1.95 -33.78 3.74
C ARG A 174 -3.39 -33.55 3.28
N GLN A 175 -4.10 -32.60 3.90
CA GLN A 175 -5.50 -32.31 3.56
C GLN A 175 -5.66 -31.80 2.12
N ARG A 176 -4.61 -31.19 1.56
CA ARG A 176 -4.63 -30.53 0.25
C ARG A 176 -3.84 -31.30 -0.82
N ASP A 177 -3.28 -32.46 -0.46
CA ASP A 177 -2.49 -33.31 -1.35
C ASP A 177 -1.40 -32.54 -2.10
N LEU A 178 -0.62 -31.74 -1.37
CA LEU A 178 0.44 -30.90 -1.94
C LEU A 178 1.78 -31.64 -1.96
N ASP A 179 2.51 -31.56 -3.08
CA ASP A 179 3.85 -32.15 -3.25
C ASP A 179 5.00 -31.21 -2.83
N THR A 180 4.74 -30.29 -1.89
CA THR A 180 5.76 -29.33 -1.43
C THR A 180 6.71 -29.98 -0.43
N SER A 181 8.02 -29.97 -0.70
CA SER A 181 9.04 -30.40 0.26
C SER A 181 9.08 -29.47 1.48
N PHE A 182 9.38 -30.02 2.65
CA PHE A 182 9.61 -29.21 3.85
C PHE A 182 11.09 -28.95 4.04
N ASP A 183 11.42 -27.72 4.40
CA ASP A 183 12.70 -27.39 5.00
C ASP A 183 12.62 -27.79 6.49
N GLU A 184 12.98 -29.04 6.81
CA GLU A 184 12.95 -29.56 8.18
C GLU A 184 13.89 -28.75 9.07
N SER A 185 13.37 -28.25 10.20
CA SER A 185 14.09 -27.35 11.10
C SER A 185 13.61 -27.48 12.54
N GLU A 186 14.50 -27.22 13.49
CA GLU A 186 14.18 -27.09 14.92
C GLU A 186 13.61 -25.71 15.27
N SER A 187 13.60 -24.78 14.32
CA SER A 187 13.15 -23.41 14.52
C SER A 187 11.67 -23.24 14.18
N ALA A 188 10.88 -22.68 15.11
CA ALA A 188 9.46 -22.38 14.88
C ALA A 188 9.25 -21.40 13.71
N ILE A 189 10.16 -20.43 13.52
CA ILE A 189 10.04 -19.46 12.42
C ILE A 189 10.25 -20.10 11.05
N ASP A 190 11.05 -21.16 10.96
CA ASP A 190 11.24 -21.90 9.71
C ASP A 190 9.99 -22.69 9.34
N TRP A 191 9.27 -23.20 10.34
CA TRP A 191 7.95 -23.81 10.13
C TRP A 191 6.90 -22.81 9.65
N LEU A 192 6.91 -21.56 10.14
CA LEU A 192 6.10 -20.50 9.52
C LEU A 192 6.50 -20.29 8.05
N GLY A 193 7.78 -20.43 7.72
CA GLY A 193 8.30 -20.43 6.36
C GLY A 193 7.70 -21.52 5.49
N ASN A 194 7.73 -22.77 5.98
CA ASN A 194 7.08 -23.92 5.34
C ASN A 194 5.58 -23.67 5.11
N ILE A 195 4.88 -23.10 6.10
CA ILE A 195 3.45 -22.75 5.98
C ILE A 195 3.21 -21.71 4.88
N MET A 196 4.06 -20.67 4.77
CA MET A 196 3.96 -19.69 3.69
C MET A 196 4.26 -20.27 2.30
N GLN A 197 5.19 -21.24 2.21
CA GLN A 197 5.41 -21.98 0.97
C GLN A 197 4.17 -22.79 0.57
N LEU A 198 3.55 -23.51 1.52
CA LEU A 198 2.29 -24.23 1.30
C LEU A 198 1.16 -23.27 0.89
N ALA A 199 1.12 -22.08 1.50
CA ALA A 199 0.15 -21.05 1.19
C ALA A 199 0.19 -20.69 -0.29
N MET A 200 1.38 -20.53 -0.86
CA MET A 200 1.58 -20.28 -2.29
C MET A 200 1.30 -21.52 -3.13
N ALA A 201 1.84 -22.68 -2.74
CA ALA A 201 1.78 -23.92 -3.52
C ALA A 201 0.34 -24.37 -3.83
N GLN A 202 -0.60 -24.20 -2.90
CA GLN A 202 -2.00 -24.56 -3.11
C GLN A 202 -2.69 -23.78 -4.25
N PHE A 203 -2.11 -22.66 -4.69
CA PHE A 203 -2.62 -21.79 -5.74
C PHE A 203 -1.75 -21.83 -7.01
N SER A 204 -0.80 -22.76 -7.11
CA SER A 204 0.12 -22.86 -8.25
C SER A 204 -0.44 -23.66 -9.44
N PHE A 205 -1.52 -24.43 -9.25
CA PHE A 205 -2.12 -25.26 -10.29
C PHE A 205 -3.65 -25.41 -10.13
N GLY A 206 -4.29 -25.99 -11.14
CA GLY A 206 -5.71 -26.34 -11.13
C GLY A 206 -6.67 -25.16 -11.03
N GLU A 207 -7.87 -25.40 -10.47
CA GLU A 207 -8.91 -24.40 -10.32
C GLU A 207 -8.49 -23.24 -9.38
N ARG A 208 -7.73 -23.56 -8.32
CA ARG A 208 -7.25 -22.57 -7.36
C ARG A 208 -6.31 -21.56 -8.00
N PHE A 209 -5.44 -21.98 -8.92
CA PHE A 209 -4.64 -21.06 -9.72
C PHE A 209 -5.50 -20.05 -10.48
N ASN A 210 -6.61 -20.50 -11.08
CA ASN A 210 -7.53 -19.61 -11.79
C ASN A 210 -8.24 -18.64 -10.86
N ILE A 211 -8.59 -19.06 -9.64
CA ILE A 211 -9.14 -18.17 -8.59
C ILE A 211 -8.12 -17.07 -8.25
N ASN A 212 -6.85 -17.42 -8.03
CA ASN A 212 -5.81 -16.43 -7.74
C ASN A 212 -5.60 -15.45 -8.91
N LYS A 213 -5.55 -15.97 -10.15
CA LYS A 213 -5.45 -15.14 -11.35
C LYS A 213 -6.64 -14.18 -11.49
N LYS A 214 -7.86 -14.65 -11.21
CA LYS A 214 -9.06 -13.80 -11.20
C LYS A 214 -8.96 -12.72 -10.13
N TYR A 215 -8.52 -13.06 -8.92
CA TYR A 215 -8.30 -12.09 -7.85
C TYR A 215 -7.34 -10.97 -8.29
N VAL A 216 -6.20 -11.31 -8.87
CA VAL A 216 -5.23 -10.32 -9.39
C VAL A 216 -5.86 -9.44 -10.47
N SER A 217 -6.66 -10.02 -11.37
CA SER A 217 -7.38 -9.26 -12.39
C SER A 217 -8.38 -8.25 -11.80
N GLU A 218 -9.11 -8.62 -10.74
CA GLU A 218 -10.06 -7.72 -10.08
C GLU A 218 -9.32 -6.61 -9.31
N VAL A 219 -8.19 -6.92 -8.67
CA VAL A 219 -7.29 -5.92 -8.06
C VAL A 219 -6.82 -4.93 -9.13
N GLU A 220 -6.36 -5.42 -10.28
CA GLU A 220 -5.91 -4.55 -11.35
C GLU A 220 -7.05 -3.66 -11.86
N LYS A 221 -8.23 -4.24 -12.09
CA LYS A 221 -9.41 -3.55 -12.61
C LYS A 221 -9.92 -2.44 -11.70
N TYR A 222 -10.10 -2.71 -10.41
CA TYR A 222 -10.76 -1.77 -9.50
C TYR A 222 -9.80 -0.86 -8.76
N LEU A 223 -8.55 -1.29 -8.52
CA LEU A 223 -7.60 -0.50 -7.73
C LEU A 223 -6.50 0.10 -8.60
N ALA A 224 -5.96 -0.65 -9.57
CA ALA A 224 -4.77 -0.19 -10.31
C ALA A 224 -5.07 0.49 -11.65
N SER A 225 -6.28 0.33 -12.20
CA SER A 225 -6.62 0.83 -13.54
C SER A 225 -6.29 2.31 -13.79
N PRO A 226 -6.53 3.26 -12.85
CA PRO A 226 -6.19 4.67 -13.06
C PRO A 226 -4.68 4.93 -13.22
N PHE A 227 -3.85 3.98 -12.77
CA PHE A 227 -2.40 4.11 -12.72
C PHE A 227 -1.69 3.27 -13.78
N ILE A 228 -2.41 2.57 -14.67
CA ILE A 228 -1.82 1.68 -15.68
C ILE A 228 -2.07 2.21 -17.08
N GLN A 229 -1.02 2.26 -17.90
CA GLN A 229 -1.12 2.58 -19.32
C GLN A 229 -0.37 1.58 -20.19
N SER A 230 -0.98 1.21 -21.32
CA SER A 230 -0.35 0.40 -22.36
C SER A 230 0.48 1.27 -23.31
N ARG A 231 1.74 0.88 -23.55
CA ARG A 231 2.71 1.62 -24.38
C ARG A 231 3.23 0.78 -25.55
N GLY A 232 2.33 0.01 -26.18
CA GLY A 232 2.65 -0.84 -27.33
C GLY A 232 3.80 -1.80 -27.03
N ARG A 233 4.91 -1.67 -27.76
CA ARG A 233 6.10 -2.55 -27.62
C ARG A 233 6.76 -2.49 -26.24
N SER A 234 6.58 -1.40 -25.49
CA SER A 234 7.13 -1.27 -24.14
C SER A 234 6.24 -1.93 -23.06
N GLY A 235 5.10 -2.52 -23.45
CA GLY A 235 4.18 -3.17 -22.54
C GLY A 235 3.35 -2.19 -21.70
N ARG A 236 2.87 -2.65 -20.54
CA ARG A 236 2.14 -1.83 -19.57
C ARG A 236 3.12 -1.18 -18.61
N VAL A 237 2.86 0.07 -18.24
CA VAL A 237 3.65 0.85 -17.29
C VAL A 237 2.76 1.51 -16.26
N LEU A 238 3.35 1.84 -15.11
CA LEU A 238 2.67 2.62 -14.08
C LEU A 238 2.84 4.11 -14.37
N VAL A 239 1.76 4.87 -14.25
CA VAL A 239 1.74 6.29 -14.56
C VAL A 239 1.07 7.11 -13.47
N LEU A 240 1.43 8.39 -13.41
CA LEU A 240 0.67 9.43 -12.74
C LEU A 240 0.24 10.48 -13.76
N ASN A 241 -1.04 10.81 -13.78
CA ASN A 241 -1.54 11.94 -14.56
C ASN A 241 -1.27 13.25 -13.80
N GLN A 242 -1.55 14.38 -14.45
CA GLN A 242 -1.31 15.70 -13.87
C GLN A 242 -2.13 15.93 -12.59
N ASP A 243 -3.38 15.45 -12.55
CA ASP A 243 -4.28 15.63 -11.41
C ASP A 243 -3.75 14.91 -10.17
N TYR A 244 -3.31 13.65 -10.30
CA TYR A 244 -2.67 12.90 -9.21
C TYR A 244 -1.37 13.56 -8.76
N ILE A 245 -0.57 14.10 -9.68
CA ILE A 245 0.67 14.80 -9.31
C ILE A 245 0.36 16.05 -8.49
N ILE A 246 -0.64 16.84 -8.89
CA ILE A 246 -1.09 18.03 -8.14
C ILE A 246 -1.63 17.63 -6.77
N LEU A 247 -2.52 16.63 -6.72
CA LEU A 247 -3.08 16.10 -5.47
C LEU A 247 -1.95 15.66 -4.52
N LEU A 248 -1.06 14.78 -4.97
CA LEU A 248 0.04 14.28 -4.16
C LEU A 248 0.97 15.39 -3.69
N THR A 249 1.22 16.39 -4.55
CA THR A 249 2.02 17.57 -4.17
C THR A 249 1.37 18.34 -3.04
N ASN A 250 0.07 18.61 -3.13
CA ASN A 250 -0.67 19.33 -2.10
C ASN A 250 -0.70 18.57 -0.78
N LEU A 251 -0.95 17.25 -0.83
CA LEU A 251 -0.93 16.40 0.35
C LEU A 251 0.44 16.40 1.03
N VAL A 252 1.51 16.27 0.24
CA VAL A 252 2.88 16.17 0.74
C VAL A 252 3.41 17.50 1.29
N VAL A 253 3.14 18.62 0.61
CA VAL A 253 3.43 19.95 1.14
C VAL A 253 2.63 20.19 2.41
N GLY A 254 1.36 19.76 2.42
CA GLY A 254 0.50 19.81 3.59
C GLY A 254 0.33 21.21 4.13
N GLU A 255 0.48 21.36 5.46
CA GLU A 255 0.35 22.68 6.12
C GLU A 255 1.54 23.61 5.89
N LYS A 256 2.64 23.13 5.28
CA LYS A 256 3.78 24.00 4.91
C LYS A 256 3.42 24.88 3.70
N ASP A 257 4.22 25.92 3.46
CA ASP A 257 4.07 26.78 2.29
C ASP A 257 4.74 26.17 1.04
N LYS A 258 5.91 25.55 1.25
CA LYS A 258 6.73 24.93 0.20
C LYS A 258 7.63 23.83 0.74
N LEU A 259 8.10 22.98 -0.15
CA LEU A 259 9.12 21.96 0.12
C LEU A 259 10.23 22.05 -0.92
N ARG A 260 11.45 21.64 -0.56
CA ARG A 260 12.49 21.41 -1.57
C ARG A 260 12.07 20.23 -2.44
N PHE A 261 12.39 20.28 -3.73
CA PHE A 261 12.01 19.22 -4.68
C PHE A 261 12.49 17.82 -4.21
N HIS A 262 13.69 17.72 -3.64
CA HIS A 262 14.17 16.44 -3.11
C HIS A 262 13.35 15.92 -1.90
N GLU A 263 12.86 16.81 -1.04
CA GLU A 263 11.99 16.46 0.08
C GLU A 263 10.62 15.98 -0.43
N LEU A 264 10.09 16.64 -1.46
CA LEU A 264 8.87 16.24 -2.16
C LEU A 264 9.01 14.81 -2.72
N ILE A 265 10.09 14.52 -3.46
CA ILE A 265 10.37 13.17 -4.00
C ILE A 265 10.53 12.14 -2.88
N THR A 266 11.15 12.51 -1.76
CA THR A 266 11.30 11.63 -0.59
C THR A 266 9.94 11.28 0.02
N ALA A 267 9.04 12.26 0.12
CA ALA A 267 7.69 12.05 0.62
C ALA A 267 6.77 11.30 -0.39
N PHE A 268 7.04 11.38 -1.70
CA PHE A 268 6.43 10.52 -2.71
C PHE A 268 6.86 9.06 -2.50
N LYS A 269 8.16 8.82 -2.26
CA LYS A 269 8.69 7.48 -1.96
C LYS A 269 8.05 6.89 -0.71
N GLN A 270 7.84 7.69 0.34
CA GLN A 270 7.11 7.27 1.54
C GLN A 270 5.66 6.83 1.27
N ARG A 271 5.07 7.24 0.14
CA ARG A 271 3.73 6.79 -0.31
C ARG A 271 3.81 5.67 -1.36
N GLY A 272 4.99 5.09 -1.56
CA GLY A 272 5.21 4.03 -2.53
C GLY A 272 5.41 4.51 -3.97
N ILE A 273 5.60 5.81 -4.20
CA ILE A 273 5.80 6.39 -5.53
C ILE A 273 7.28 6.68 -5.74
N PHE A 274 7.91 5.88 -6.60
CA PHE A 274 9.29 6.08 -7.01
C PHE A 274 9.32 6.58 -8.45
N VAL A 275 10.31 7.39 -8.76
CA VAL A 275 10.53 7.96 -10.09
C VAL A 275 12.02 7.86 -10.39
N ASP A 276 12.37 7.67 -11.66
CA ASP A 276 13.77 7.71 -12.09
C ASP A 276 14.20 9.17 -12.37
N LYS A 277 15.48 9.35 -12.73
CA LYS A 277 16.02 10.69 -12.96
C LYS A 277 15.33 11.44 -14.11
N GLN A 278 14.85 10.73 -15.12
CA GLN A 278 14.16 11.34 -16.26
C GLN A 278 12.79 11.87 -15.81
N THR A 279 12.02 11.08 -15.06
CA THR A 279 10.74 11.55 -14.51
C THR A 279 10.94 12.68 -13.49
N GLU A 280 12.04 12.68 -12.71
CA GLU A 280 12.36 13.84 -11.86
C GLU A 280 12.49 15.14 -12.69
N GLN A 281 13.16 15.09 -13.85
CA GLN A 281 13.29 16.26 -14.72
C GLN A 281 11.94 16.68 -15.32
N GLU A 282 11.11 15.73 -15.72
CA GLU A 282 9.76 16.03 -16.24
C GLU A 282 8.85 16.61 -15.16
N LEU A 283 8.97 16.16 -13.90
CA LEU A 283 8.26 16.76 -12.77
C LEU A 283 8.70 18.21 -12.53
N ILE A 284 10.00 18.52 -12.62
CA ILE A 284 10.48 19.92 -12.49
C ILE A 284 9.86 20.78 -13.59
N LYS A 285 9.92 20.35 -14.85
CA LYS A 285 9.31 21.07 -15.99
C LYS A 285 7.81 21.25 -15.81
N PHE A 286 7.14 20.23 -15.29
CA PHE A 286 5.72 20.27 -14.97
C PHE A 286 5.41 21.36 -13.94
N TYR A 287 6.12 21.38 -12.82
CA TYR A 287 5.91 22.38 -11.77
C TYR A 287 6.25 23.80 -12.24
N GLU A 288 7.27 23.97 -13.08
CA GLU A 288 7.61 25.26 -13.70
C GLU A 288 6.49 25.75 -14.62
N ARG A 289 5.95 24.86 -15.46
CA ARG A 289 4.87 25.18 -16.41
C ARG A 289 3.60 25.66 -15.71
N ILE A 290 3.25 25.06 -14.57
CA ILE A 290 2.06 25.45 -13.80
C ILE A 290 2.32 26.59 -12.81
N GLY A 291 3.57 27.09 -12.71
CA GLY A 291 3.92 28.23 -11.87
C GLY A 291 4.09 27.92 -10.38
N ASN A 292 4.25 26.65 -9.99
CA ASN A 292 4.34 26.23 -8.58
C ASN A 292 5.79 26.10 -8.09
N VAL A 293 6.75 26.67 -8.80
CA VAL A 293 8.17 26.59 -8.48
C VAL A 293 8.72 27.95 -8.06
N GLU A 294 9.58 27.94 -7.06
CA GLU A 294 10.42 29.06 -6.68
C GLU A 294 11.89 28.64 -6.71
N ARG A 295 12.71 29.35 -7.50
CA ARG A 295 14.16 29.18 -7.53
C ARG A 295 14.78 30.23 -6.61
N MET A 296 15.46 29.79 -5.55
CA MET A 296 16.17 30.70 -4.65
C MET A 296 17.55 31.02 -5.25
N SER A 297 17.87 32.30 -5.41
CA SER A 297 19.07 32.78 -6.10
C SER A 297 20.38 32.57 -5.32
N ASP A 298 20.27 32.30 -4.02
CA ASP A 298 21.37 32.16 -3.06
C ASP A 298 22.01 30.76 -3.03
N SER A 299 21.37 29.77 -3.66
CA SER A 299 21.80 28.36 -3.64
C SER A 299 21.92 27.72 -5.03
N GLY A 300 21.87 28.53 -6.10
CA GLY A 300 22.22 28.18 -7.49
C GLY A 300 21.26 27.23 -8.21
N ASP A 301 20.86 26.13 -7.56
CA ASP A 301 20.11 25.02 -8.17
C ASP A 301 18.94 24.51 -7.30
N ALA A 302 18.66 25.16 -6.17
CA ALA A 302 17.60 24.71 -5.25
C ALA A 302 16.20 25.07 -5.79
N VAL A 303 15.45 24.03 -6.18
CA VAL A 303 14.05 24.13 -6.63
C VAL A 303 13.11 23.87 -5.45
N TYR A 304 12.23 24.83 -5.16
CA TYR A 304 11.16 24.68 -4.17
C TYR A 304 9.81 24.55 -4.86
N VAL A 305 8.96 23.64 -4.39
CA VAL A 305 7.63 23.39 -4.91
C VAL A 305 6.57 23.83 -3.88
N ARG A 306 5.58 24.58 -4.34
CA ARG A 306 4.43 25.06 -3.56
C ARG A 306 3.19 24.21 -3.81
N LYS A 307 2.25 24.23 -2.86
CA LYS A 307 0.88 23.71 -3.06
C LYS A 307 0.06 24.67 -3.94
N THR A 308 -0.97 24.14 -4.61
CA THR A 308 -1.88 24.90 -5.49
C THR A 308 -3.16 25.40 -4.83
N ILE A 309 -3.33 25.13 -3.53
CA ILE A 309 -4.56 25.38 -2.78
C ILE A 309 -4.36 26.34 -1.62
#